data_AF-A0A257UHY1-F1
#
_entry.id   AF-A0A257UHY1-F1
#
_cell.length_a   1.000
_cell.length_b   1.000
_cell.length_c   1.000
_cell.angle_alpha   90.00
_cell.angle_beta   90.00
_cell.angle_gamma   90.00
#
_symmetry.space_group_name_H-M   'P 1'
#
loop_
_entity.id
_entity.type
_entity.pdbx_description
1 polymer ?
#
loop_
_entity_poly.entity_id
_entity_poly.type
_entity_poly.pdbx_seq_one_letter_code
_entity_poly.pdbx_strand_id
1 'polypeptide(L)'
;MNLSQLLAAEWRPALGCTEPAAVAYAAASAAALAAGEVRHVRLVCDPRIYKNCYAVGIPNSGHRTGILWALAIGALLEDASCRLECFRGVGASALQGASNLTARGALTVEIERARAELYVATTNIVGNLAGMICDGAKIGCALKTMTGVDAAFRAASLARAGLVIPVSDGIVGADGLAPLGNLGRLAAEGMAAMEDQIL
;
A
#
# COMPACT_ATOMS: atom_id res chain seq x y z
N MET A 1 21.02 -17.29 -12.18
CA MET A 1 20.19 -16.45 -11.30
C MET A 1 19.85 -17.27 -10.07
N ASN A 2 20.23 -16.81 -8.87
CA ASN A 2 19.90 -17.46 -7.59
C ASN A 2 18.78 -16.68 -6.86
N LEU A 3 18.24 -17.22 -5.77
CA LEU A 3 17.09 -16.63 -5.08
C LEU A 3 17.35 -15.20 -4.58
N SER A 4 18.53 -14.91 -4.04
CA SER A 4 18.88 -13.55 -3.60
C SER A 4 18.92 -12.56 -4.76
N GLN A 5 19.37 -13.01 -5.94
CA GLN A 5 19.34 -12.21 -7.17
C GLN A 5 17.92 -11.99 -7.68
N LEU A 6 17.02 -12.96 -7.51
CA LEU A 6 15.59 -12.81 -7.85
C LEU A 6 14.91 -11.81 -6.91
N LEU A 7 15.09 -11.96 -5.59
CA LEU A 7 14.49 -11.05 -4.61
C LEU A 7 15.02 -9.62 -4.75
N ALA A 8 16.31 -9.44 -5.04
CA ALA A 8 16.87 -8.12 -5.32
C ALA A 8 16.35 -7.50 -6.63
N ALA A 9 15.95 -8.33 -7.60
CA ALA A 9 15.34 -7.85 -8.84
C ALA A 9 13.86 -7.44 -8.67
N GLU A 10 13.14 -8.05 -7.72
CA GLU A 10 11.74 -7.74 -7.43
C GLU A 10 11.55 -6.66 -6.37
N TRP A 11 12.46 -6.56 -5.41
CA TRP A 11 12.36 -5.60 -4.33
C TRP A 11 12.55 -4.17 -4.86
N ARG A 12 11.50 -3.36 -4.74
CA ARG A 12 11.59 -1.92 -4.98
C ARG A 12 11.80 -1.17 -3.67
N PRO A 13 12.92 -0.45 -3.50
CA PRO A 13 13.14 0.38 -2.32
C PRO A 13 12.11 1.51 -2.27
N ALA A 14 11.76 1.90 -1.05
CA ALA A 14 10.99 3.09 -0.75
C ALA A 14 11.81 3.98 0.19
N LEU A 15 11.70 5.29 0.05
CA LEU A 15 12.31 6.23 0.98
C LEU A 15 11.26 6.71 1.99
N GLY A 16 11.37 6.24 3.24
CA GLY A 16 10.40 6.52 4.30
C GLY A 16 9.22 5.56 4.31
N CYS A 17 8.11 5.97 4.94
CA CYS A 17 6.88 5.16 4.97
C CYS A 17 6.22 5.09 3.58
N THR A 18 5.60 3.95 3.29
CA THR A 18 5.02 3.65 1.97
C THR A 18 3.81 4.51 1.62
N GLU A 19 2.99 4.88 2.60
CA GLU A 19 1.77 5.66 2.40
C GLU A 19 2.05 7.11 1.99
N PRO A 20 2.91 7.89 2.67
CA PRO A 20 3.28 9.21 2.19
C PRO A 20 3.98 9.14 0.83
N ALA A 21 4.81 8.13 0.58
CA ALA A 21 5.45 7.94 -0.72
C ALA A 21 4.42 7.66 -1.83
N ALA A 22 3.40 6.84 -1.55
CA ALA A 22 2.32 6.56 -2.48
C ALA A 22 1.49 7.82 -2.78
N VAL A 23 1.15 8.60 -1.76
CA VAL A 23 0.45 9.89 -1.93
C VAL A 23 1.26 10.86 -2.78
N ALA A 24 2.54 11.02 -2.47
CA ALA A 24 3.42 11.92 -3.20
C ALA A 24 3.64 11.46 -4.66
N TYR A 25 3.84 10.16 -4.87
CA TYR A 25 3.99 9.59 -6.20
C TYR A 25 2.73 9.74 -7.06
N ALA A 26 1.54 9.54 -6.47
CA ALA A 26 0.28 9.76 -7.16
C ALA A 26 0.12 11.23 -7.58
N ALA A 27 0.47 12.16 -6.68
CA ALA A 27 0.43 13.59 -6.94
C ALA A 27 1.42 14.01 -8.04
N ALA A 28 2.67 13.51 -7.98
CA ALA A 28 3.70 13.77 -8.98
C ALA A 28 3.30 13.22 -10.36
N SER A 29 2.74 12.01 -10.39
CA SER A 29 2.25 11.39 -11.63
C SER A 29 1.10 12.19 -12.24
N ALA A 30 0.20 12.72 -11.42
CA ALA A 30 -0.89 13.58 -11.89
C ALA A 30 -0.37 14.94 -12.39
N ALA A 31 0.59 15.55 -11.67
CA ALA A 31 1.21 16.81 -12.05
C ALA A 31 1.98 16.71 -13.37
N ALA A 32 2.67 15.59 -13.62
CA ALA A 32 3.36 15.33 -14.88
C ALA A 32 2.43 15.26 -16.10
N LEU A 33 1.13 15.01 -15.90
CA LEU A 33 0.10 15.03 -16.94
C LEU A 33 -0.59 16.40 -17.06
N ALA A 34 -0.37 17.29 -16.10
CA ALA A 34 -0.94 18.63 -16.09
C ALA A 34 0.02 19.63 -16.78
N ALA A 35 -0.54 20.75 -17.26
CA ALA A 35 0.22 21.85 -17.83
C ALA A 35 0.00 23.14 -17.03
N GLY A 36 1.07 23.93 -16.85
CA GLY A 36 1.02 25.21 -16.15
C GLY A 36 1.15 25.10 -14.63
N GLU A 37 0.82 26.19 -13.92
CA GLU A 37 0.96 26.26 -12.46
C GLU A 37 -0.11 25.42 -11.76
N VAL A 38 0.30 24.63 -10.77
CA VAL A 38 -0.60 23.87 -9.89
C VAL A 38 -1.39 24.86 -9.03
N ARG A 39 -2.70 25.02 -9.33
CA ARG A 39 -3.60 25.90 -8.57
C ARG A 39 -4.22 25.21 -7.36
N HIS A 40 -4.61 23.95 -7.50
CA HIS A 40 -5.27 23.16 -6.46
C HIS A 40 -4.93 21.68 -6.62
N VAL A 41 -4.79 20.95 -5.51
CA VAL A 41 -4.54 19.51 -5.49
C VAL A 41 -5.58 18.82 -4.62
N ARG A 42 -6.35 17.92 -5.22
CA ARG A 42 -7.36 17.11 -4.54
C ARG A 42 -6.90 15.66 -4.48
N LEU A 43 -6.80 15.12 -3.27
CA LEU A 43 -6.56 13.71 -3.00
C LEU A 43 -7.87 13.05 -2.55
N VAL A 44 -8.21 11.94 -3.18
CA VAL A 44 -9.25 11.02 -2.70
C VAL A 44 -8.54 9.72 -2.30
N CYS A 45 -8.64 9.32 -1.04
CA CYS A 45 -7.96 8.13 -0.53
C CYS A 45 -8.85 7.33 0.43
N ASP A 46 -8.48 6.08 0.71
CA ASP A 46 -9.19 5.26 1.69
C ASP A 46 -8.78 5.64 3.14
N PRO A 47 -9.56 5.21 4.15
CA PRO A 47 -9.28 5.55 5.55
C PRO A 47 -7.90 5.10 6.05
N ARG A 48 -7.30 4.04 5.49
CA ARG A 48 -5.99 3.55 5.94
C ARG A 48 -4.85 4.41 5.41
N ILE A 49 -4.88 4.81 4.13
CA ILE A 49 -3.92 5.79 3.61
C ILE A 49 -3.99 7.07 4.44
N TYR A 50 -5.20 7.56 4.73
CA TYR A 50 -5.38 8.74 5.56
C TYR A 50 -4.75 8.56 6.94
N LYS A 51 -5.14 7.53 7.71
CA LYS A 51 -4.67 7.36 9.10
C LYS A 51 -3.15 7.12 9.19
N ASN A 52 -2.60 6.33 8.26
CA ASN A 52 -1.19 5.96 8.27
C ASN A 52 -0.30 7.10 7.75
N CYS A 53 -0.85 8.01 6.94
CA CYS A 53 -0.11 9.17 6.45
C CYS A 53 -0.37 10.45 7.27
N TYR A 54 -1.34 10.45 8.19
CA TYR A 54 -1.86 11.67 8.83
C TYR A 54 -0.79 12.52 9.52
N ALA A 55 0.16 11.89 10.23
CA ALA A 55 1.17 12.60 11.03
C ALA A 55 2.60 12.05 10.84
N VAL A 56 2.85 11.25 9.79
CA VAL A 56 4.17 10.64 9.54
C VAL A 56 5.17 11.67 9.03
N GLY A 57 6.43 11.57 9.46
CA GLY A 57 7.52 12.41 8.97
C GLY A 57 7.84 12.17 7.50
N ILE A 58 8.02 13.26 6.75
CA ILE A 58 8.34 13.20 5.32
C ILE A 58 9.87 13.34 5.14
N PRO A 59 10.55 12.38 4.50
CA PRO A 59 11.99 12.47 4.25
C PRO A 59 12.37 13.74 3.47
N ASN A 60 13.55 14.30 3.76
CA ASN A 60 14.11 15.47 3.09
C ASN A 60 13.23 16.74 3.10
N SER A 61 12.24 16.81 4.00
CA SER A 61 11.24 17.89 4.00
C SER A 61 11.50 19.00 5.03
N GLY A 62 12.59 18.95 5.80
CA GLY A 62 12.79 19.87 6.93
C GLY A 62 11.80 19.63 8.07
N HIS A 63 11.67 18.36 8.48
CA HIS A 63 10.80 17.90 9.58
C HIS A 63 9.31 18.14 9.39
N ARG A 64 8.84 18.27 8.13
CA ARG A 64 7.40 18.34 7.86
C ARG A 64 6.77 16.96 8.00
N THR A 65 5.52 16.96 8.43
CA THR A 65 4.77 15.75 8.73
C THR A 65 3.41 15.79 8.07
N GLY A 66 2.89 14.61 7.76
CA GLY A 66 1.49 14.43 7.42
C GLY A 66 1.16 14.43 5.94
N ILE A 67 -0.09 14.06 5.67
CA ILE A 67 -0.61 13.77 4.33
C ILE A 67 -0.65 14.99 3.41
N LEU A 68 -0.93 16.18 3.96
CA LEU A 68 -0.95 17.42 3.18
C LEU A 68 0.45 17.77 2.66
N TRP A 69 1.48 17.57 3.48
CA TRP A 69 2.86 17.81 3.05
C TRP A 69 3.31 16.77 2.03
N ALA A 70 2.98 15.50 2.20
CA ALA A 70 3.24 14.47 1.18
C ALA A 70 2.59 14.82 -0.16
N LEU A 71 1.31 15.24 -0.13
CA LEU A 71 0.54 15.64 -1.30
C LEU A 71 1.13 16.87 -2.00
N ALA A 72 1.44 17.92 -1.23
CA ALA A 72 1.94 19.18 -1.75
C ALA A 72 3.35 19.05 -2.35
N ILE A 73 4.25 18.34 -1.65
CA ILE A 73 5.59 18.07 -2.15
C ILE A 73 5.50 17.24 -3.43
N GLY A 74 4.72 16.15 -3.41
CA GLY A 74 4.56 15.28 -4.57
C GLY A 74 4.08 16.02 -5.82
N ALA A 75 3.08 16.91 -5.67
CA ALA A 75 2.55 17.70 -6.78
C ALA A 75 3.56 18.68 -7.41
N LEU A 76 4.70 18.91 -6.75
CA LEU A 76 5.74 19.85 -7.16
C LEU A 76 7.11 19.19 -7.35
N LEU A 77 7.16 17.85 -7.35
CA LEU A 77 8.38 17.13 -7.72
C LEU A 77 8.62 17.26 -9.22
N GLU A 78 9.86 17.55 -9.58
CA GLU A 78 10.28 17.69 -10.98
C GLU A 78 10.35 16.32 -11.69
N ASP A 79 10.59 15.25 -10.94
CA ASP A 79 10.71 13.89 -11.46
C ASP A 79 9.87 12.88 -10.66
N ALA A 80 8.82 12.37 -11.30
CA ALA A 80 7.99 11.30 -10.76
C ALA A 80 8.57 9.89 -11.01
N SER A 81 9.61 9.74 -11.82
CA SER A 81 10.16 8.43 -12.23
C SER A 81 10.73 7.61 -11.07
N CYS A 82 11.09 8.28 -9.97
CA CYS A 82 11.62 7.69 -8.74
C CYS A 82 10.59 6.86 -7.93
N ARG A 83 9.32 6.77 -8.35
CA ARG A 83 8.26 5.95 -7.72
C ARG A 83 8.19 6.17 -6.20
N LEU A 84 8.34 5.12 -5.37
CA LEU A 84 8.26 5.21 -3.90
C LEU A 84 9.52 5.82 -3.27
N GLU A 85 10.52 6.20 -4.06
CA GLU A 85 11.68 6.98 -3.62
C GLU A 85 11.58 8.45 -4.01
N CYS A 86 10.40 8.92 -4.41
CA CYS A 86 10.15 10.28 -4.89
C CYS A 86 10.64 11.37 -3.91
N PHE A 87 10.71 11.09 -2.60
CA PHE A 87 11.24 12.03 -1.62
C PHE A 87 12.77 12.26 -1.72
N ARG A 88 13.51 11.48 -2.51
CA ARG A 88 14.92 11.76 -2.82
C ARG A 88 15.09 13.08 -3.57
N GLY A 89 14.12 13.42 -4.44
CA GLY A 89 14.13 14.61 -5.28
C GLY A 89 13.59 15.88 -4.61
N VAL A 90 13.41 15.89 -3.29
CA VAL A 90 12.86 17.07 -2.60
C VAL A 90 13.90 18.18 -2.56
N GLY A 91 13.69 19.19 -3.42
CA GLY A 91 14.50 20.40 -3.47
C GLY A 91 13.85 21.59 -2.75
N ALA A 92 14.62 22.67 -2.60
CA ALA A 92 14.16 23.92 -1.97
C ALA A 92 12.96 24.55 -2.70
N SER A 93 12.93 24.47 -4.03
CA SER A 93 11.81 24.96 -4.86
C SER A 93 10.50 24.23 -4.54
N ALA A 94 10.53 22.90 -4.51
CA ALA A 94 9.37 22.07 -4.17
C ALA A 94 8.86 22.35 -2.74
N LEU A 95 9.77 22.54 -1.77
CA LEU A 95 9.40 22.88 -0.40
C LEU A 95 8.75 24.26 -0.29
N GLN A 96 9.30 25.26 -0.97
CA GLN A 96 8.73 26.61 -0.99
C GLN A 96 7.34 26.61 -1.64
N GLY A 97 7.19 25.94 -2.79
CA GLY A 97 5.90 25.79 -3.45
C GLY A 97 4.88 25.02 -2.61
N ALA A 98 5.30 23.94 -1.94
CA ALA A 98 4.43 23.16 -1.06
C ALA A 98 3.95 23.99 0.14
N SER A 99 4.82 24.82 0.70
CA SER A 99 4.47 25.80 1.72
C SER A 99 3.40 26.79 1.22
N ASN A 100 3.56 27.30 0.00
CA ASN A 100 2.60 28.24 -0.60
C ASN A 100 1.23 27.58 -0.86
N LEU A 101 1.21 26.34 -1.38
CA LEU A 101 -0.01 25.56 -1.59
C LEU A 101 -0.75 25.33 -0.27
N THR A 102 -0.02 24.97 0.77
CA THR A 102 -0.57 24.74 2.11
C THR A 102 -1.13 26.03 2.70
N ALA A 103 -0.37 27.13 2.67
CA ALA A 103 -0.76 28.41 3.26
C ALA A 103 -2.02 29.01 2.62
N ARG A 104 -2.23 28.81 1.32
CA ARG A 104 -3.40 29.33 0.61
C ARG A 104 -4.62 28.39 0.60
N GLY A 105 -4.56 27.25 1.30
CA GLY A 105 -5.65 26.27 1.36
C GLY A 105 -5.91 25.56 0.03
N ALA A 106 -4.89 25.41 -0.83
CA ALA A 106 -5.01 24.81 -2.15
C ALA A 106 -4.95 23.27 -2.15
N LEU A 107 -5.08 22.63 -1.00
CA LEU A 107 -4.98 21.18 -0.82
C LEU A 107 -6.27 20.67 -0.19
N THR A 108 -6.83 19.59 -0.74
CA THR A 108 -8.01 18.93 -0.17
C THR A 108 -7.80 17.43 -0.13
N VAL A 109 -8.17 16.82 0.99
CA VAL A 109 -8.10 15.38 1.20
C VAL A 109 -9.49 14.88 1.54
N GLU A 110 -10.02 14.00 0.70
CA GLU A 110 -11.31 13.35 0.89
C GLU A 110 -11.11 11.86 1.17
N ILE A 111 -11.85 11.36 2.15
CA ILE A 111 -11.78 9.96 2.56
C ILE A 111 -12.95 9.22 1.93
N GLU A 112 -12.66 8.40 0.93
CA GLU A 112 -13.64 7.53 0.29
C GLU A 112 -13.82 6.26 1.13
N ARG A 113 -14.95 6.19 1.85
CA ARG A 113 -15.28 5.08 2.74
C ARG A 113 -16.02 3.94 2.04
N ALA A 114 -16.61 4.19 0.87
CA ALA A 114 -17.45 3.21 0.17
C ALA A 114 -16.65 2.23 -0.70
N ARG A 115 -15.31 2.39 -0.83
CA ARG A 115 -14.46 1.46 -1.60
C ARG A 115 -14.33 0.12 -0.86
N ALA A 116 -15.29 -0.78 -1.12
CA ALA A 116 -15.32 -2.17 -0.69
C ALA A 116 -14.19 -3.04 -1.28
N GLU A 117 -13.38 -2.47 -2.18
CA GLU A 117 -12.26 -3.11 -2.89
C GLU A 117 -11.27 -3.78 -1.93
N LEU A 118 -11.02 -3.20 -0.74
CA LEU A 118 -10.12 -3.86 0.22
C LEU A 118 -10.75 -5.14 0.78
N TYR A 119 -12.05 -5.15 1.08
CA TYR A 119 -12.71 -6.37 1.58
C TYR A 119 -12.72 -7.48 0.52
N VAL A 120 -12.93 -7.12 -0.74
CA VAL A 120 -12.85 -8.05 -1.87
C VAL A 120 -11.43 -8.58 -2.07
N ALA A 121 -10.43 -7.70 -2.03
CA ALA A 121 -9.02 -8.10 -2.12
C ALA A 121 -8.62 -9.00 -0.94
N THR A 122 -9.00 -8.66 0.29
CA THR A 122 -8.77 -9.48 1.49
C THR A 122 -9.45 -10.84 1.36
N THR A 123 -10.70 -10.89 0.89
CA THR A 123 -11.42 -12.14 0.62
C THR A 123 -10.65 -13.04 -0.35
N ASN A 124 -10.21 -12.47 -1.48
CA ASN A 124 -9.45 -13.20 -2.49
C ASN A 124 -8.08 -13.65 -1.96
N ILE A 125 -7.39 -12.85 -1.15
CA ILE A 125 -6.10 -13.22 -0.54
C ILE A 125 -6.30 -14.39 0.42
N VAL A 126 -7.26 -14.29 1.34
CA VAL A 126 -7.49 -15.31 2.36
C VAL A 126 -7.94 -16.62 1.70
N GLY A 127 -8.86 -16.57 0.73
CA GLY A 127 -9.28 -17.75 -0.01
C GLY A 127 -8.18 -18.42 -0.85
N ASN A 128 -7.17 -17.65 -1.29
CA ASN A 128 -6.07 -18.16 -2.11
C ASN A 128 -4.90 -18.71 -1.28
N LEU A 129 -4.57 -18.08 -0.14
CA LEU A 129 -3.34 -18.36 0.60
C LEU A 129 -3.55 -19.08 1.95
N ALA A 130 -4.79 -19.18 2.42
CA ALA A 130 -5.04 -19.86 3.69
C ALA A 130 -4.51 -21.29 3.66
N GLY A 131 -3.83 -21.69 4.74
CA GLY A 131 -3.21 -23.01 4.85
C GLY A 131 -1.77 -23.10 4.32
N MET A 132 -1.12 -21.97 4.00
CA MET A 132 0.31 -21.95 3.73
C MET A 132 1.11 -22.30 5.00
N ILE A 133 1.67 -23.51 5.04
CA ILE A 133 2.41 -24.07 6.19
C ILE A 133 3.85 -23.52 6.21
N CYS A 134 4.34 -23.10 7.37
CA CYS A 134 5.70 -22.61 7.58
C CYS A 134 6.25 -23.09 8.93
N ASP A 135 7.53 -23.48 8.96
CA ASP A 135 8.29 -23.89 10.14
C ASP A 135 9.36 -22.85 10.54
N GLY A 136 9.26 -21.62 10.00
CA GLY A 136 10.10 -20.49 10.39
C GLY A 136 11.00 -19.92 9.29
N ALA A 137 11.87 -18.98 9.68
CA ALA A 137 12.61 -18.01 8.85
C ALA A 137 13.73 -18.61 7.98
N LYS A 138 13.41 -19.64 7.20
CA LYS A 138 14.30 -20.30 6.23
C LYS A 138 13.94 -19.87 4.81
N ILE A 139 14.65 -20.42 3.82
CA ILE A 139 14.42 -20.12 2.40
C ILE A 139 12.96 -20.36 1.95
N GLY A 140 12.29 -21.34 2.55
CA GLY A 140 10.88 -21.62 2.32
C GLY A 140 9.95 -20.47 2.76
N CYS A 141 10.30 -19.73 3.82
CA CYS A 141 9.56 -18.54 4.25
C CYS A 141 9.71 -17.40 3.24
N ALA A 142 10.92 -17.16 2.71
CA ALA A 142 11.15 -16.13 1.69
C ALA A 142 10.35 -16.40 0.40
N LEU A 143 10.32 -17.65 -0.07
CA LEU A 143 9.53 -18.05 -1.26
C LEU A 143 8.01 -17.82 -1.06
N LYS A 144 7.54 -18.07 0.15
CA LYS A 144 6.13 -17.89 0.55
C LYS A 144 5.75 -16.41 0.62
N THR A 145 6.65 -15.56 1.12
CA THR A 145 6.47 -14.10 1.08
C THR A 145 6.32 -13.60 -0.35
N MET A 146 7.17 -14.06 -1.27
CA MET A 146 7.06 -13.73 -2.70
C MET A 146 5.71 -14.17 -3.29
N THR A 147 5.31 -15.42 -3.02
CA THR A 147 3.98 -15.93 -3.43
C THR A 147 2.84 -15.09 -2.84
N GLY A 148 2.99 -14.65 -1.59
CA GLY A 148 2.03 -13.77 -0.92
C GLY A 148 1.89 -12.41 -1.59
N VAL A 149 3.00 -11.83 -2.04
CA VAL A 149 3.01 -10.57 -2.81
C VAL A 149 2.30 -10.75 -4.16
N ASP A 150 2.60 -11.82 -4.89
CA ASP A 150 1.93 -12.12 -6.18
C ASP A 150 0.42 -12.31 -6.01
N ALA A 151 0.03 -13.08 -5.01
CA ALA A 151 -1.38 -13.28 -4.67
C ALA A 151 -2.07 -11.97 -4.28
N ALA A 152 -1.38 -11.06 -3.57
CA ALA A 152 -1.92 -9.75 -3.22
C ALA A 152 -2.16 -8.88 -4.45
N PHE A 153 -1.21 -8.82 -5.39
CA PHE A 153 -1.39 -8.09 -6.66
C PHE A 153 -2.53 -8.66 -7.50
N ARG A 154 -2.63 -9.99 -7.59
CA ARG A 154 -3.73 -10.67 -8.29
C ARG A 154 -5.07 -10.38 -7.63
N ALA A 155 -5.17 -10.51 -6.31
CA ALA A 155 -6.38 -10.23 -5.55
C ALA A 155 -6.84 -8.78 -5.71
N ALA A 156 -5.91 -7.82 -5.67
CA ALA A 156 -6.21 -6.41 -5.94
C ALA A 156 -6.68 -6.18 -7.38
N SER A 157 -6.06 -6.85 -8.36
CA SER A 157 -6.46 -6.75 -9.77
C SER A 157 -7.86 -7.33 -10.01
N LEU A 158 -8.17 -8.48 -9.42
CA LEU A 158 -9.50 -9.09 -9.44
C LEU A 158 -10.53 -8.19 -8.75
N ALA A 159 -10.20 -7.64 -7.58
CA ALA A 159 -11.07 -6.70 -6.87
C ALA A 159 -11.39 -5.46 -7.70
N ARG A 160 -10.40 -4.90 -8.40
CA ARG A 160 -10.60 -3.79 -9.34
C ARG A 160 -11.49 -4.15 -10.52
N ALA A 161 -11.53 -5.40 -10.93
CA ALA A 161 -12.43 -5.92 -11.96
C ALA A 161 -13.82 -6.32 -11.40
N GLY A 162 -14.07 -6.11 -10.10
CA GLY A 162 -15.32 -6.54 -9.44
C GLY A 162 -15.42 -8.05 -9.24
N LEU A 163 -14.31 -8.78 -9.35
CA LEU A 163 -14.25 -10.24 -9.22
C LEU A 163 -13.85 -10.65 -7.80
N VAL A 164 -14.66 -11.51 -7.19
CA VAL A 164 -14.48 -12.00 -5.83
C VAL A 164 -14.74 -13.51 -5.76
N ILE A 165 -14.01 -14.21 -4.89
CA ILE A 165 -14.34 -15.59 -4.52
C ILE A 165 -15.74 -15.60 -3.87
N PRO A 166 -16.67 -16.47 -4.31
CA PRO A 166 -18.01 -16.54 -3.72
C PRO A 166 -17.98 -16.81 -2.21
N VAL A 167 -18.92 -16.20 -1.48
CA VAL A 167 -19.04 -16.33 -0.02
C VAL A 167 -19.35 -17.77 0.45
N SER A 168 -19.78 -18.63 -0.46
CA SER A 168 -20.00 -20.06 -0.23
C SER A 168 -18.72 -20.89 -0.19
N ASP A 169 -17.58 -20.34 -0.62
CA ASP A 169 -16.39 -21.13 -0.95
C ASP A 169 -15.36 -21.11 0.18
N GLY A 170 -15.04 -22.31 0.68
CA GLY A 170 -13.90 -22.54 1.57
C GLY A 170 -13.89 -21.65 2.82
N ILE A 171 -12.76 -20.97 3.05
CA ILE A 171 -12.50 -20.18 4.26
C ILE A 171 -13.12 -18.77 4.22
N VAL A 172 -13.72 -18.35 3.10
CA VAL A 172 -14.19 -16.98 2.89
C VAL A 172 -15.38 -16.61 3.77
N GLY A 173 -16.46 -17.39 3.76
CA GLY A 173 -17.64 -17.12 4.58
C GLY A 173 -18.47 -15.91 4.13
N ALA A 174 -19.50 -15.57 4.93
CA ALA A 174 -20.66 -14.80 4.46
C ALA A 174 -20.47 -13.29 4.26
N ASP A 175 -19.49 -12.64 4.90
CA ASP A 175 -19.29 -11.19 4.85
C ASP A 175 -17.82 -10.79 4.73
N GLY A 176 -17.52 -9.51 4.51
CA GLY A 176 -16.16 -9.03 4.23
C GLY A 176 -15.13 -9.20 5.36
N LEU A 177 -15.55 -9.47 6.60
CA LEU A 177 -14.65 -9.73 7.74
C LEU A 177 -14.60 -11.21 8.14
N ALA A 178 -15.61 -11.99 7.77
CA ALA A 178 -15.67 -13.43 7.97
C ALA A 178 -14.40 -14.17 7.53
N PRO A 179 -13.74 -13.86 6.38
CA PRO A 179 -12.52 -14.57 5.97
C PRO A 179 -11.41 -14.43 7.00
N LEU A 180 -11.21 -13.22 7.55
CA LEU A 180 -10.18 -12.95 8.54
C LEU A 180 -10.49 -13.65 9.86
N GLY A 181 -11.75 -13.65 10.29
CA GLY A 181 -12.18 -14.36 11.49
C GLY A 181 -11.99 -15.88 11.36
N ASN A 182 -12.32 -16.44 10.20
CA ASN A 182 -12.12 -17.86 9.89
C ASN A 182 -10.63 -18.23 9.87
N LEU A 183 -9.80 -17.40 9.23
CA LEU A 183 -8.35 -17.57 9.21
C LEU A 183 -7.74 -17.49 10.61
N GLY A 184 -8.23 -16.57 11.46
CA GLY A 184 -7.80 -16.45 12.85
C GLY A 184 -8.10 -17.71 13.66
N ARG A 185 -9.32 -18.26 13.54
CA ARG A 185 -9.69 -19.53 14.20
C ARG A 185 -8.89 -20.71 13.66
N LEU A 186 -8.68 -20.80 12.35
CA LEU A 186 -7.84 -21.83 11.74
C LEU A 186 -6.42 -21.78 12.31
N ALA A 187 -5.81 -20.59 12.38
CA ALA A 187 -4.46 -20.43 12.92
C ALA A 187 -4.37 -20.75 14.42
N ALA A 188 -5.35 -20.30 15.22
CA ALA A 188 -5.32 -20.48 16.68
C ALA A 188 -5.72 -21.89 17.13
N GLU A 189 -6.74 -22.48 16.51
CA GLU A 189 -7.35 -23.74 16.94
C GLU A 189 -7.03 -24.87 15.96
N GLY A 190 -7.25 -24.63 14.66
CA GLY A 190 -7.11 -25.67 13.64
C GLY A 190 -5.67 -26.10 13.36
N MET A 191 -4.69 -25.26 13.70
CA MET A 191 -3.26 -25.53 13.52
C MET A 191 -2.52 -25.78 14.84
N ALA A 192 -3.24 -26.01 15.95
CA ALA A 192 -2.64 -26.16 17.28
C ALA A 192 -1.61 -27.30 17.38
N ALA A 193 -1.81 -28.39 16.63
CA ALA A 193 -0.90 -29.54 16.57
C ALA A 193 0.04 -29.51 15.35
N MET A 194 0.10 -28.40 14.59
CA MET A 194 0.83 -28.32 13.34
C MET A 194 2.32 -28.63 13.51
N GLU A 195 2.93 -28.12 14.58
CA GLU A 195 4.36 -28.29 14.85
C GLU A 195 4.74 -29.78 14.92
N ASP A 196 3.96 -30.58 15.64
CA ASP A 196 4.13 -32.03 15.77
C ASP A 196 3.92 -32.81 14.47
N GLN A 197 3.34 -32.19 13.43
CA GLN A 197 3.09 -32.83 12.13
C GLN A 197 4.15 -32.51 11.08
N ILE A 198 4.95 -31.46 11.28
CA ILE A 198 5.86 -30.96 10.24
C ILE A 198 7.33 -30.84 10.69
N LEU A 199 7.62 -31.01 11.97
CA LEU A 199 8.96 -31.04 12.57
C LEU A 199 9.21 -32.37 13.29
#